data_AF-A0A5B7F7T3-F1
#
_entry.id   AF-A0A5B7F7T3-F1
#
_cell.length_a   1.000
_cell.length_b   1.000
_cell.length_c   1.000
_cell.angle_alpha   90.00
_cell.angle_beta   90.00
_cell.angle_gamma   90.00
#
_symmetry.space_group_name_H-M   'P 1'
#
loop_
_entity.id
_entity.type
_entity.pdbx_description
1 polymer ?
#
loop_
_entity_poly.entity_id
_entity_poly.type
_entity_poly.pdbx_seq_one_letter_code
_entity_poly.pdbx_strand_id
1 'polypeptide(L)'
;MADPSFWHTFDFQSESIPPTVVDAASKVTVITNSINIMGANTFYREAKPPAEMDPSGEVVVLLHGAAFKSANWVELNTINLLAGMGHRVIAVDLPGG
;
A
#
# COMPACT_ATOMS: atom_id res chain seq x y z
N MET A 1 -12.58 -4.37 -25.52
CA MET A 1 -12.93 -3.34 -24.52
C MET A 1 -13.25 -4.06 -23.24
N ALA A 2 -12.69 -3.64 -22.10
CA ALA A 2 -13.09 -4.17 -20.79
C ALA A 2 -14.55 -3.78 -20.52
N ASP A 3 -15.32 -4.70 -19.95
CA ASP A 3 -16.70 -4.46 -19.53
C ASP A 3 -16.73 -3.41 -18.40
N PRO A 4 -17.40 -2.25 -18.57
CA PRO A 4 -17.50 -1.23 -17.53
C PRO A 4 -18.16 -1.73 -16.24
N SER A 5 -18.94 -2.82 -16.33
CA SER A 5 -19.64 -3.44 -15.21
C SER A 5 -18.84 -4.52 -14.48
N PHE A 6 -17.65 -4.87 -14.98
CA PHE A 6 -16.77 -5.89 -14.39
C PHE A 6 -16.64 -5.73 -12.87
N TRP A 7 -16.38 -4.51 -12.41
CA TRP A 7 -16.16 -4.20 -10.99
C TRP A 7 -17.41 -4.36 -10.11
N HIS A 8 -18.62 -4.37 -10.68
CA HIS A 8 -19.87 -4.56 -9.93
C HIS A 8 -20.19 -6.02 -9.67
N THR A 9 -19.70 -6.93 -10.53
CA THR A 9 -20.04 -8.35 -10.49
C THR A 9 -18.85 -9.23 -10.12
N PHE A 10 -17.64 -8.69 -10.07
CA PHE A 10 -16.45 -9.44 -9.72
C PHE A 10 -16.44 -9.74 -8.22
N ASP A 11 -16.33 -11.03 -7.87
CA ASP A 11 -16.15 -11.46 -6.49
C ASP A 11 -14.67 -11.37 -6.10
N PHE A 12 -14.29 -10.27 -5.43
CA PHE A 12 -12.94 -10.03 -4.94
C PHE A 12 -12.49 -10.98 -3.83
N GLN A 13 -13.39 -11.83 -3.31
CA GLN A 13 -13.08 -12.80 -2.25
C GLN A 13 -12.97 -14.23 -2.79
N SER A 14 -13.25 -14.45 -4.07
CA SER A 14 -13.22 -15.78 -4.70
C SER A 14 -11.82 -16.39 -4.74
N GLU A 15 -10.78 -15.55 -4.81
CA GLU A 15 -9.39 -15.98 -4.88
C GLU A 15 -8.65 -15.61 -3.58
N SER A 16 -7.79 -16.52 -3.12
CA SER A 16 -6.89 -16.23 -2.01
C SER A 16 -5.68 -15.44 -2.49
N ILE A 17 -5.09 -14.67 -1.58
CA ILE A 17 -3.82 -14.00 -1.83
C ILE A 17 -2.76 -15.09 -2.08
N PRO A 18 -1.97 -15.02 -3.18
CA PRO A 18 -0.94 -16.00 -3.45
C PRO A 18 0.02 -16.19 -2.27
N PRO A 19 0.34 -17.44 -1.86
CA PRO A 19 1.21 -17.70 -0.70
C PRO A 19 2.58 -17.01 -0.81
N THR A 20 3.11 -16.90 -2.03
CA THR A 20 4.37 -16.20 -2.31
C THR A 20 4.33 -14.72 -1.89
N VAL A 21 3.19 -14.04 -2.10
CA VAL A 21 2.98 -12.65 -1.70
C VAL A 21 2.85 -12.55 -0.18
N VAL A 22 2.15 -13.49 0.47
CA VAL A 22 2.02 -13.52 1.93
C VAL A 22 3.40 -13.72 2.59
N ASP A 23 4.19 -14.65 2.08
CA ASP A 23 5.55 -14.91 2.54
C ASP A 23 6.45 -13.68 2.34
N ALA A 24 6.39 -13.04 1.16
CA ALA A 24 7.14 -11.82 0.89
C ALA A 24 6.70 -10.66 1.81
N ALA A 25 5.40 -10.48 2.04
CA ALA A 25 4.84 -9.44 2.90
C ALA A 25 5.33 -9.55 4.35
N SER A 26 5.56 -10.77 4.85
CA SER A 26 6.10 -11.01 6.20
C SER A 26 7.53 -10.48 6.39
N LYS A 27 8.26 -10.30 5.28
CA LYS A 27 9.64 -9.80 5.26
C LYS A 27 9.74 -8.30 4.95
N VAL A 28 8.62 -7.69 4.59
CA VAL A 28 8.57 -6.26 4.28
C VAL A 28 8.83 -5.45 5.55
N THR A 29 9.75 -4.49 5.44
CA THR A 29 9.98 -3.49 6.47
C THR A 29 9.31 -2.18 6.09
N VAL A 30 8.42 -1.69 6.94
CA VAL A 30 7.80 -0.37 6.80
C VAL A 30 8.62 0.66 7.56
N ILE A 31 9.10 1.67 6.86
CA ILE A 31 9.80 2.81 7.45
C ILE A 31 8.87 4.03 7.57
N THR A 32 9.26 4.98 8.38
CA THR A 32 8.54 6.24 8.58
C THR A 32 9.42 7.43 8.28
N ASN A 33 8.81 8.48 7.75
CA ASN A 33 9.51 9.73 7.48
C ASN A 33 8.51 10.90 7.42
N SER A 34 9.02 12.13 7.35
CA SER A 34 8.21 13.32 7.13
C SER A 34 8.83 14.20 6.06
N ILE A 35 8.00 14.89 5.30
CA ILE A 35 8.42 15.83 4.25
C ILE A 35 7.61 17.11 4.34
N ASN A 36 8.27 18.25 4.17
CA ASN A 36 7.58 19.53 4.05
C ASN A 36 7.06 19.68 2.61
N ILE A 37 5.73 19.78 2.45
CA ILE A 37 5.06 20.03 1.18
C ILE A 37 4.30 21.35 1.33
N MET A 38 4.75 22.38 0.63
CA MET A 38 4.09 23.70 0.61
C MET A 38 3.84 24.29 2.01
N GLY A 39 4.77 24.07 2.95
CA GLY A 39 4.66 24.56 4.33
C GLY A 39 3.96 23.61 5.30
N ALA A 40 3.33 22.53 4.82
CA ALA A 40 2.77 21.48 5.67
C ALA A 40 3.81 20.37 5.90
N ASN A 41 4.08 20.02 7.16
CA ASN A 41 4.91 18.86 7.49
C ASN A 41 4.06 17.58 7.40
N THR A 42 4.22 16.82 6.33
CA THR A 42 3.43 15.62 6.03
C THR A 42 4.19 14.38 6.45
N PHE A 43 3.64 13.63 7.40
CA PHE A 43 4.14 12.32 7.79
C PHE A 43 3.74 11.27 6.75
N TYR A 44 4.63 10.31 6.48
CA TYR A 44 4.32 9.17 5.63
C TYR A 44 5.05 7.91 6.06
N ARG A 45 4.53 6.79 5.58
CA ARG A 45 5.09 5.45 5.73
C ARG A 45 5.46 4.93 4.36
N GLU A 46 6.60 4.29 4.27
CA GLU A 46 7.08 3.72 3.01
C GLU A 46 7.46 2.25 3.20
N ALA A 47 7.13 1.43 2.21
CA ALA A 47 7.72 0.11 2.04
C ALA A 47 8.25 -0.05 0.61
N LYS A 48 9.37 -0.75 0.51
CA LYS A 48 9.95 -1.19 -0.76
C LYS A 48 9.76 -2.70 -0.90
N PRO A 49 9.78 -3.23 -2.13
CA PRO A 49 9.78 -4.66 -2.35
C PRO A 49 10.92 -5.33 -1.55
N PRO A 50 10.66 -6.49 -0.91
CA PRO A 50 11.72 -7.26 -0.27
C PRO A 50 12.67 -7.83 -1.33
N ALA A 51 13.88 -8.24 -0.92
CA ALA A 51 14.94 -8.64 -1.84
C ALA A 51 14.58 -9.83 -2.74
N GLU A 52 13.64 -10.67 -2.31
CA GLU A 52 13.18 -11.84 -3.04
C GLU A 52 12.09 -11.55 -4.09
N MET A 53 11.62 -10.30 -4.19
CA MET A 53 10.62 -9.90 -5.18
C MET A 53 11.22 -8.95 -6.21
N ASP A 54 10.96 -9.25 -7.48
CA ASP A 54 11.31 -8.35 -8.57
C ASP A 54 10.49 -7.04 -8.44
N PRO A 55 11.14 -5.87 -8.50
CA PRO A 55 10.43 -4.61 -8.48
C PRO A 55 9.54 -4.48 -9.73
N SER A 56 8.24 -4.23 -9.51
CA SER A 56 7.27 -3.91 -10.58
C SER A 56 7.61 -2.64 -11.36
N GLY A 57 8.42 -1.74 -10.77
CA GLY A 57 8.68 -0.41 -11.29
C GLY A 57 7.59 0.61 -10.98
N GLU A 58 6.50 0.19 -10.33
CA GLU A 58 5.34 1.03 -10.01
C GLU A 58 5.35 1.51 -8.55
N VAL A 59 4.73 2.67 -8.32
CA VAL A 59 4.56 3.25 -6.99
C VAL A 59 3.07 3.37 -6.67
N VAL A 60 2.66 2.78 -5.55
CA VAL A 60 1.29 2.88 -5.04
C VAL A 60 1.24 3.91 -3.91
N VAL A 61 0.40 4.94 -4.08
CA VAL A 61 0.16 5.95 -3.05
C VAL A 61 -1.18 5.66 -2.38
N LEU A 62 -1.15 5.45 -1.06
CA LEU A 62 -2.33 5.18 -0.25
C LEU A 62 -2.74 6.46 0.50
N LEU A 63 -3.97 6.89 0.22
CA LEU A 63 -4.66 7.95 0.96
C LEU A 63 -5.60 7.32 2.00
N HIS A 64 -6.09 8.12 2.94
CA HIS A 64 -7.04 7.65 3.94
C HIS A 64 -8.24 8.60 4.03
N GLY A 65 -9.36 8.10 4.59
CA GLY A 65 -10.50 8.93 4.96
C GLY A 65 -10.22 9.77 6.21
N ALA A 66 -11.07 10.77 6.49
CA ALA A 66 -10.84 11.77 7.54
C ALA A 66 -10.68 11.21 8.97
N ALA A 67 -11.25 10.04 9.27
CA ALA A 67 -11.17 9.40 10.59
C ALA A 67 -9.98 8.44 10.76
N PHE A 68 -9.16 8.27 9.73
CA PHE A 68 -8.08 7.28 9.68
C PHE A 68 -6.73 7.96 9.47
N LYS A 69 -5.65 7.18 9.52
CA LYS A 69 -4.26 7.60 9.26
C LYS A 69 -3.54 6.54 8.44
N SER A 70 -2.35 6.86 7.94
CA SER A 70 -1.44 5.93 7.28
C SER A 70 -1.15 4.67 8.12
N ALA A 71 -1.23 4.77 9.46
CA ALA A 71 -1.06 3.64 10.37
C ALA A 71 -2.10 2.53 10.16
N ASN A 72 -3.35 2.87 9.78
CA ASN A 72 -4.38 1.87 9.55
C ASN A 72 -4.05 0.95 8.36
N TRP A 73 -3.33 1.46 7.35
CA TRP A 73 -2.84 0.63 6.24
C TRP A 73 -1.75 -0.36 6.67
N VAL A 74 -1.01 -0.07 7.74
CA VAL A 74 -0.08 -1.02 8.36
C VAL A 74 -0.84 -2.07 9.15
N GLU A 75 -1.82 -1.66 9.96
CA GLU A 75 -2.66 -2.56 10.76
C GLU A 75 -3.41 -3.58 9.90
N LEU A 76 -3.89 -3.16 8.72
CA LEU A 76 -4.53 -4.02 7.73
C LEU A 76 -3.55 -4.85 6.89
N ASN A 77 -2.24 -4.73 7.13
CA ASN A 77 -1.16 -5.37 6.38
C ASN A 77 -1.13 -4.98 4.88
N THR A 78 -1.86 -3.94 4.48
CA THR A 78 -2.00 -3.51 3.07
C THR A 78 -0.67 -3.06 2.48
N ILE A 79 0.12 -2.28 3.25
CA ILE A 79 1.44 -1.81 2.81
C ILE A 79 2.36 -3.01 2.51
N ASN A 80 2.38 -3.99 3.41
CA ASN A 80 3.22 -5.18 3.30
C ASN A 80 2.82 -6.06 2.13
N LEU A 81 1.52 -6.28 1.92
CA LEU A 81 1.03 -7.09 0.80
C LEU A 81 1.38 -6.49 -0.55
N LEU A 82 1.13 -5.18 -0.74
CA LEU A 82 1.46 -4.50 -1.99
C LEU A 82 2.97 -4.45 -2.25
N ALA A 83 3.79 -4.27 -1.20
CA ALA A 83 5.23 -4.37 -1.33
C ALA A 83 5.70 -5.80 -1.61
N GLY A 84 5.04 -6.80 -1.02
CA GLY A 84 5.24 -8.22 -1.31
C GLY A 84 4.80 -8.62 -2.73
N MET A 85 4.03 -7.78 -3.43
CA MET A 85 3.72 -7.93 -4.86
C MET A 85 4.76 -7.26 -5.77
N GLY A 86 5.79 -6.61 -5.22
CA GLY A 86 6.82 -5.93 -5.99
C GLY A 86 6.59 -4.42 -6.16
N HIS A 87 5.61 -3.82 -5.50
CA HIS A 87 5.38 -2.37 -5.59
C HIS A 87 6.14 -1.59 -4.52
N ARG A 88 6.59 -0.37 -4.85
CA ARG A 88 6.94 0.60 -3.80
C ARG A 88 5.65 1.22 -3.28
N VAL A 89 5.45 1.24 -1.97
CA VAL A 89 4.19 1.71 -1.38
C VAL A 89 4.47 2.90 -0.47
N ILE A 90 3.68 3.96 -0.62
CA ILE A 90 3.76 5.18 0.19
C ILE A 90 2.37 5.48 0.76
N ALA A 91 2.22 5.43 2.08
CA ALA A 91 0.99 5.82 2.78
C ALA A 91 1.19 7.15 3.51
N VAL A 92 0.38 8.15 3.21
CA VAL A 92 0.56 9.53 3.72
C VAL A 92 -0.49 9.88 4.77
N ASP A 93 -0.11 10.69 5.76
CA ASP A 93 -1.07 11.34 6.66
C ASP A 93 -1.46 12.70 6.06
N LEU A 94 -2.70 12.82 5.61
CA LEU A 94 -3.18 14.03 4.95
C LEU A 94 -3.30 15.20 5.96
N PRO A 95 -2.80 16.41 5.62
CA PRO A 95 -2.91 17.56 6.50
C PRO A 95 -4.37 17.98 6.67
N GLY A 96 -4.76 18.34 7.90
CA GLY A 96 -6.14 18.68 8.24
C GLY A 96 -6.96 17.52 8.85
N GLY A 97 -6.31 16.37 9.11
CA GLY A 97 -6.81 15.27 9.96
C GLY A 97 -5.87 14.96 11.12
#